data_AF-A0AAV4XIC6-F1
#
_entry.id   AF-A0AAV4XIC6-F1
#
_cell.length_a   1.000
_cell.length_b   1.000
_cell.length_c   1.000
_cell.angle_alpha   90.00
_cell.angle_beta   90.00
_cell.angle_gamma   90.00
#
_symmetry.space_group_name_H-M   'P 1'
#
loop_
_entity.id
_entity.type
_entity.pdbx_description
1 polymer ?
#
loop_
_entity_poly.entity_id
_entity_poly.type
_entity_poly.pdbx_seq_one_letter_code
_entity_poly.pdbx_strand_id
1 'polypeptide(L)'
;MLLSFLHIQNTGGSVFARHMVEDLNLERPCRCKKKRRICRCYRPEHFGSTWFFSRYTTGWKCGVHPDWSELSTCVDQVMDEDEGKPVKRRITVFKIFFITVLRDPVKRFLSEFWHIRQGQSWSSSRHWCGGIEATENELPTCFNRDDLSDLTLNEFIACKHNLAINRQARMLSDLALVGCYNSSVPKEDRDLIILTSAKNNLHKMSFLVYQNFLKYLSICLK
;
A
#
# COMPACT_ATOMS: atom_id res chain seq x y z
N MET A 1 10.83 -17.02 -1.02
CA MET A 1 10.18 -15.91 -1.74
C MET A 1 9.24 -15.19 -0.79
N LEU A 2 9.26 -13.86 -0.77
CA LEU A 2 8.28 -13.04 -0.04
C LEU A 2 7.54 -12.15 -1.03
N LEU A 3 6.21 -12.26 -1.07
CA LEU A 3 5.35 -11.34 -1.82
C LEU A 3 4.96 -10.19 -0.90
N SER A 4 5.21 -8.95 -1.31
CA SER A 4 4.81 -7.75 -0.57
C SER A 4 3.72 -7.00 -1.31
N PHE A 5 2.55 -6.86 -0.68
CA PHE A 5 1.40 -6.19 -1.29
C PHE A 5 1.34 -4.71 -0.91
N LEU A 6 1.61 -3.86 -1.89
CA LEU A 6 1.42 -2.41 -1.81
C LEU A 6 -0.05 -2.08 -2.06
N HIS A 7 -0.81 -1.92 -0.98
CA HIS A 7 -2.25 -1.68 -1.02
C HIS A 7 -2.58 -0.19 -1.14
N ILE A 8 -2.77 0.28 -2.37
CA ILE A 8 -3.24 1.65 -2.63
C ILE A 8 -4.73 1.78 -2.30
N GLN A 9 -5.13 2.85 -1.61
CA GLN A 9 -6.53 3.10 -1.25
C GLN A 9 -7.46 3.11 -2.46
N ASN A 10 -8.66 2.57 -2.27
CA ASN A 10 -9.76 2.63 -3.24
C ASN A 10 -9.48 1.98 -4.60
N THR A 11 -8.47 1.10 -4.66
CA THR A 11 -8.15 0.29 -5.83
C THR A 11 -8.83 -1.07 -5.84
N GLY A 12 -9.55 -1.46 -4.77
CA GLY A 12 -10.10 -2.80 -4.60
C GLY A 12 -9.13 -3.80 -3.96
N GLY A 13 -7.98 -3.33 -3.46
CA GLY A 13 -6.96 -4.17 -2.84
C GLY A 13 -7.42 -5.03 -1.67
N SER A 14 -8.44 -4.62 -0.90
CA SER A 14 -9.03 -5.47 0.14
C SER A 14 -9.63 -6.76 -0.43
N VAL A 15 -10.29 -6.68 -1.59
CA VAL A 15 -10.88 -7.85 -2.26
C VAL A 15 -9.76 -8.73 -2.80
N PHE A 16 -8.79 -8.14 -3.51
CA PHE A 16 -7.63 -8.86 -4.03
C PHE A 16 -6.84 -9.59 -2.94
N ALA A 17 -6.48 -8.90 -1.86
CA ALA A 17 -5.68 -9.49 -0.79
C ALA A 17 -6.44 -10.59 -0.04
N ARG A 18 -7.78 -10.53 0.01
CA ARG A 18 -8.61 -11.62 0.53
C ARG A 18 -8.54 -12.86 -0.38
N HIS A 19 -8.69 -12.69 -1.69
CA HIS A 19 -8.52 -13.80 -2.65
C HIS A 19 -7.12 -14.44 -2.55
N MET A 20 -6.06 -13.64 -2.35
CA MET A 20 -4.70 -14.14 -2.16
C MET A 20 -4.53 -15.05 -0.92
N VAL A 21 -5.35 -14.89 0.12
CA VAL A 21 -5.26 -15.70 1.34
C VAL A 21 -6.32 -16.79 1.43
N GLU A 22 -7.46 -16.65 0.74
CA GLU A 22 -8.59 -17.61 0.83
C GLU A 22 -8.69 -18.55 -0.37
N ASP A 23 -8.35 -18.10 -1.58
CA ASP A 23 -8.74 -18.79 -2.82
C ASP A 23 -7.56 -19.32 -3.66
N LEU A 24 -6.31 -19.16 -3.19
CA LEU A 24 -5.16 -19.77 -3.87
C LEU A 24 -5.07 -21.27 -3.57
N ASN A 25 -4.87 -22.08 -4.62
CA ASN A 25 -4.56 -23.49 -4.49
C ASN A 25 -3.08 -23.67 -4.09
N LEU A 26 -2.82 -23.81 -2.80
CA LEU A 26 -1.49 -23.96 -2.22
C LEU A 26 -1.34 -25.33 -1.58
N GLU A 27 -0.14 -25.93 -1.67
CA GLU A 27 0.21 -27.16 -0.94
C GLU A 27 -0.08 -27.01 0.57
N ARG A 28 0.19 -25.83 1.12
CA ARG A 28 -0.19 -25.43 2.47
C ARG A 28 -1.10 -24.19 2.45
N PRO A 29 -2.42 -24.36 2.56
CA PRO A 29 -3.36 -23.25 2.60
C PRO A 29 -3.15 -22.32 3.79
N CYS A 30 -3.49 -21.04 3.61
CA CYS A 30 -3.49 -20.08 4.70
C CYS A 30 -4.57 -20.41 5.74
N ARG A 31 -4.25 -20.21 7.02
CA ARG A 31 -5.19 -20.43 8.12
C ARG A 31 -5.80 -19.10 8.59
N CYS A 32 -6.97 -18.77 8.08
CA CYS A 32 -7.78 -17.63 8.51
C CYS A 32 -8.77 -18.06 9.61
N LYS A 33 -8.77 -17.40 10.78
CA LYS A 33 -9.77 -17.66 11.84
C LYS A 33 -10.82 -16.55 11.80
N LYS A 34 -12.12 -16.89 11.83
CA LYS A 34 -13.24 -15.90 11.79
C LYS A 34 -13.14 -14.75 12.80
N LYS A 35 -12.48 -14.94 13.96
CA LYS A 35 -12.29 -13.91 14.99
C LYS A 35 -10.97 -13.13 14.87
N ARG A 36 -10.05 -13.52 13.99
CA ARG A 36 -8.76 -12.85 13.80
C ARG A 36 -8.75 -12.14 12.46
N ARG A 37 -8.40 -10.86 12.47
CA ARG A 37 -8.18 -10.06 11.24
C ARG A 37 -6.94 -10.51 10.45
N ILE A 38 -6.11 -11.36 11.05
CA ILE A 38 -4.84 -11.84 10.49
C ILE A 38 -4.91 -13.36 10.25
N CYS A 39 -4.61 -13.76 9.02
CA CYS A 39 -4.44 -15.11 8.52
C CYS A 39 -2.98 -15.56 8.61
N ARG A 40 -2.76 -16.85 8.90
CA ARG A 40 -1.42 -17.44 8.93
C ARG A 40 -1.09 -18.11 7.60
N CYS A 41 -0.26 -17.47 6.79
CA CYS A 41 0.18 -17.93 5.47
C CYS A 41 1.65 -18.36 5.50
N TYR A 42 1.94 -19.54 6.06
CA TYR A 42 3.31 -20.02 6.23
C TYR A 42 3.81 -20.80 5.02
N ARG A 43 5.11 -20.75 4.80
CA ARG A 43 5.78 -21.59 3.80
C ARG A 43 5.69 -23.07 4.17
N PRO A 44 5.67 -24.00 3.18
CA PRO A 44 5.72 -25.44 3.44
C PRO A 44 6.99 -25.84 4.20
N GLU A 45 8.17 -25.42 3.72
CA GLU A 45 9.48 -25.86 4.22
C GLU A 45 10.05 -25.02 5.39
N HIS A 46 9.48 -23.84 5.66
CA HIS A 46 9.99 -22.93 6.69
C HIS A 46 8.90 -22.57 7.70
N PHE A 47 8.89 -23.31 8.81
CA PHE A 47 7.98 -23.07 9.92
C PHE A 47 8.19 -21.68 10.51
N GLY A 48 7.11 -20.89 10.61
CA GLY A 48 7.11 -19.55 11.20
C GLY A 48 7.23 -18.40 10.19
N SER A 49 7.83 -18.62 9.02
CA SER A 49 7.99 -17.58 7.98
C SER A 49 6.73 -17.42 7.12
N THR A 50 6.24 -16.19 6.98
CA THR A 50 5.16 -15.88 6.02
C THR A 50 5.71 -15.76 4.61
N TRP A 51 4.94 -16.22 3.61
CA TRP A 51 5.26 -15.97 2.19
C TRP A 51 4.57 -14.72 1.63
N PHE A 52 3.62 -14.15 2.37
CA PHE A 52 2.85 -12.98 1.97
C PHE A 52 2.87 -11.90 3.05
N PHE A 53 3.33 -10.70 2.69
CA PHE A 53 3.31 -9.50 3.50
C PHE A 53 2.15 -8.61 3.05
N SER A 54 1.13 -8.49 3.90
CA SER A 54 -0.10 -7.77 3.60
C SER A 54 -0.86 -7.44 4.88
N ARG A 55 -1.88 -6.58 4.77
CA ARG A 55 -2.84 -6.31 5.85
C ARG A 55 -3.42 -7.58 6.47
N TYR A 56 -3.71 -8.61 5.66
CA TYR A 56 -4.35 -9.84 6.14
C TYR A 56 -3.38 -10.87 6.70
N THR A 57 -2.07 -10.67 6.61
CA THR A 57 -1.07 -11.65 7.06
C THR A 57 -0.11 -11.11 8.12
N THR A 58 0.42 -9.90 7.90
CA THR A 58 1.32 -9.23 8.85
C THR A 58 0.66 -8.02 9.51
N GLY A 59 -0.46 -7.55 8.97
CA GLY A 59 -1.13 -6.34 9.47
C GLY A 59 -0.49 -5.07 8.90
N TRP A 60 -0.57 -3.98 9.66
CA TRP A 60 -0.01 -2.66 9.29
C TRP A 60 1.32 -2.40 10.00
N LYS A 61 2.25 -3.37 9.98
CA LYS A 61 3.54 -3.24 10.70
C LYS A 61 4.41 -2.12 10.17
N CYS A 62 4.34 -1.84 8.87
CA CYS A 62 5.04 -0.73 8.23
C CYS A 62 4.20 0.56 8.13
N GLY A 63 3.11 0.68 8.89
CA GLY A 63 2.16 1.79 8.78
C GLY A 63 0.87 1.42 8.04
N VAL A 64 -0.13 2.29 8.12
CA VAL A 64 -1.43 2.11 7.46
C VAL A 64 -1.31 2.53 6.00
N HIS A 65 -1.65 1.62 5.08
CA HIS A 65 -1.49 1.82 3.64
C HIS A 65 -0.11 2.35 3.23
N PRO A 66 0.97 1.64 3.60
CA PRO A 66 2.32 2.11 3.36
C PRO A 66 2.61 2.17 1.87
N ASP A 67 3.27 3.24 1.45
CA ASP A 67 3.69 3.44 0.07
C ASP A 67 4.99 2.69 -0.28
N TRP A 68 5.48 2.88 -1.50
CA TRP A 68 6.73 2.28 -1.97
C TRP A 68 7.93 2.69 -1.11
N SER A 69 8.05 3.97 -0.76
CA SER A 69 9.14 4.47 0.08
C SER A 69 9.08 3.84 1.47
N GLU A 70 7.89 3.69 2.06
CA GLU A 70 7.71 3.06 3.37
C GLU A 70 7.98 1.55 3.35
N LEU A 71 7.40 0.81 2.39
CA LEU A 71 7.55 -0.64 2.31
C LEU A 71 8.98 -1.06 1.96
N SER A 72 9.62 -0.37 1.01
CA SER A 72 10.96 -0.71 0.55
C SER A 72 12.01 -0.59 1.65
N THR A 73 11.81 0.31 2.63
CA THR A 73 12.73 0.47 3.77
C THR A 73 12.35 -0.36 4.99
N CYS A 74 11.07 -0.75 5.14
CA CYS A 74 10.56 -1.37 6.38
C CYS A 74 10.45 -2.90 6.33
N VAL A 75 10.07 -3.48 5.16
CA VAL A 75 9.65 -4.88 5.09
C VAL A 75 10.77 -5.85 5.50
N ASP A 76 12.01 -5.61 5.06
CA ASP A 76 13.15 -6.47 5.40
C ASP A 76 13.36 -6.55 6.92
N GLN A 77 13.44 -5.39 7.59
CA GLN A 77 13.64 -5.31 9.03
C GLN A 77 12.51 -6.01 9.81
N VAL A 78 11.24 -5.72 9.45
CA VAL A 78 10.09 -6.32 10.14
C VAL A 78 10.06 -7.84 9.99
N MET A 79 10.46 -8.35 8.82
CA MET A 79 10.48 -9.78 8.56
C MET A 79 11.61 -10.49 9.31
N ASP A 80 12.78 -9.85 9.43
CA ASP A 80 13.90 -10.36 10.23
C ASP A 80 13.55 -10.43 11.73
N GLU A 81 12.87 -9.40 12.26
CA GLU A 81 12.36 -9.36 13.63
C GLU A 81 11.32 -10.46 13.90
N ASP A 82 10.36 -10.64 12.99
CA ASP A 82 9.30 -11.65 13.11
C ASP A 82 9.81 -13.09 13.05
N GLU A 83 10.87 -13.35 12.28
CA GLU A 83 11.49 -14.67 12.20
C GLU A 83 12.44 -14.99 13.36
N GLY A 84 12.72 -14.01 14.25
CA GLY A 84 13.51 -14.22 15.46
C GLY A 84 14.98 -14.58 15.21
N LYS A 85 15.56 -14.21 14.06
CA LYS A 85 16.95 -14.53 13.70
C LYS A 85 17.85 -13.31 13.97
N PRO A 86 18.67 -13.30 15.04
CA PRO A 86 19.63 -12.22 15.26
C PRO A 86 20.80 -12.34 14.26
N VAL A 87 20.83 -11.46 13.25
CA VAL A 87 21.96 -10.81 12.53
C VAL A 87 23.21 -11.65 12.11
N LYS A 88 23.36 -12.92 12.47
CA LYS A 88 24.45 -13.81 12.03
C LYS A 88 23.95 -14.79 10.98
N ARG A 89 23.66 -14.25 9.81
CA ARG A 89 23.92 -14.81 8.48
C ARG A 89 23.34 -13.84 7.44
N ARG A 90 24.21 -13.23 6.65
CA ARG A 90 23.93 -12.52 5.39
C ARG A 90 23.32 -13.46 4.31
N ILE A 91 22.50 -14.44 4.69
CA ILE A 91 22.10 -15.57 3.86
C ILE A 91 20.61 -15.90 4.10
N THR A 92 19.75 -14.89 4.14
CA THR A 92 18.42 -15.00 3.52
C THR A 92 17.92 -13.60 3.22
N VAL A 93 18.57 -12.88 2.28
CA VAL A 93 17.88 -11.76 1.62
C VAL A 93 16.70 -12.39 0.90
N PHE A 94 15.51 -12.32 1.49
CA PHE A 94 14.32 -12.79 0.80
C PHE A 94 14.19 -11.92 -0.44
N LYS A 95 14.18 -12.54 -1.61
CA LYS A 95 13.77 -11.81 -2.81
C LYS A 95 12.33 -11.34 -2.58
N ILE A 96 12.18 -10.05 -2.32
CA ILE A 96 10.89 -9.38 -2.16
C ILE A 96 10.33 -9.13 -3.55
N PHE A 97 9.13 -9.63 -3.77
CA PHE A 97 8.38 -9.42 -5.00
C PHE A 97 7.21 -8.51 -4.67
N PHE A 98 7.32 -7.25 -5.07
CA PHE A 98 6.24 -6.29 -4.89
C PHE A 98 5.13 -6.54 -5.89
N ILE A 99 3.90 -6.47 -5.39
CA ILE A 99 2.68 -6.54 -6.18
C ILE A 99 1.74 -5.42 -5.76
N THR A 100 0.92 -4.94 -6.70
CA THR A 100 -0.07 -3.90 -6.42
C THR A 100 -1.30 -4.05 -7.30
N VAL A 101 -2.37 -3.34 -6.93
CA VAL A 101 -3.60 -3.22 -7.72
C VAL A 101 -3.78 -1.77 -8.13
N LEU A 102 -3.99 -1.52 -9.42
CA LEU A 102 -4.34 -0.21 -9.95
C LEU A 102 -5.80 -0.14 -10.36
N ARG A 103 -6.32 1.08 -10.39
CA ARG A 103 -7.66 1.39 -10.85
C ARG A 103 -7.63 2.63 -11.74
N ASP A 104 -8.59 2.72 -12.65
CA ASP A 104 -8.90 3.95 -13.36
C ASP A 104 -8.88 5.16 -12.39
N PRO A 105 -8.08 6.21 -12.67
CA PRO A 105 -7.83 7.28 -11.71
C PRO A 105 -9.09 8.07 -11.33
N VAL A 106 -10.01 8.28 -12.28
CA VAL A 106 -11.28 9.00 -12.04
C VAL A 106 -12.18 8.19 -11.11
N LYS A 107 -12.42 6.91 -11.43
CA LYS A 107 -13.23 6.01 -10.59
C LYS A 107 -12.62 5.83 -9.20
N ARG A 108 -11.30 5.76 -9.10
CA ARG A 108 -10.58 5.64 -7.83
C ARG A 108 -10.74 6.92 -6.99
N PHE A 109 -10.58 8.10 -7.61
CA PHE A 109 -10.75 9.40 -6.94
C PHE A 109 -12.18 9.61 -6.43
N LEU A 110 -13.19 9.37 -7.27
CA LEU A 110 -14.60 9.46 -6.87
C LEU A 110 -14.95 8.46 -5.76
N SER A 111 -14.42 7.24 -5.84
CA SER A 111 -14.62 6.24 -4.79
C SER A 111 -14.04 6.71 -3.46
N GLU A 112 -12.88 7.38 -3.47
CA GLU A 112 -12.24 7.91 -2.28
C GLU A 112 -13.05 9.07 -1.68
N PHE A 113 -13.53 9.98 -2.52
CA PHE A 113 -14.49 11.02 -2.11
C PHE A 113 -15.71 10.44 -1.36
N TRP A 114 -16.35 9.40 -1.91
CA TRP A 114 -17.49 8.77 -1.26
C TRP A 114 -17.15 8.06 0.06
N HIS A 115 -15.97 7.44 0.17
CA HIS A 115 -15.53 6.84 1.43
C HIS A 115 -15.27 7.90 2.52
N ILE A 116 -14.68 9.03 2.15
CA ILE A 116 -14.42 10.14 3.09
C ILE A 116 -15.74 10.69 3.64
N ARG A 117 -16.77 10.85 2.78
CA ARG A 117 -18.12 11.23 3.22
C ARG A 117 -18.77 10.23 4.19
N GLN A 118 -18.32 8.98 4.20
CA GLN A 118 -18.78 7.94 5.13
C GLN A 118 -17.93 7.87 6.41
N GLY A 119 -17.08 8.87 6.67
CA GLY A 119 -16.23 8.95 7.84
C GLY A 119 -14.96 8.10 7.77
N GLN A 120 -14.58 7.60 6.59
CA GLN A 120 -13.28 6.93 6.44
C GLN A 120 -12.17 7.97 6.41
N SER A 121 -11.25 7.89 7.36
CA SER A 121 -10.01 8.66 7.37
C SER A 121 -8.80 7.74 7.35
N TRP A 122 -7.74 8.17 6.66
CA TRP A 122 -6.43 7.52 6.70
C TRP A 122 -5.43 8.33 7.52
N SER A 123 -5.92 9.06 8.54
CA SER A 123 -5.12 9.96 9.38
C SER A 123 -4.06 9.22 10.21
N SER A 124 -4.15 7.90 10.36
CA SER A 124 -3.13 7.07 11.01
C SER A 124 -2.01 6.60 10.06
N SER A 125 -1.98 7.09 8.82
CA SER A 125 -0.87 6.84 7.90
C SER A 125 0.31 7.72 8.30
N ARG A 126 1.51 7.13 8.36
CA ARG A 126 2.72 7.83 8.82
C ARG A 126 3.31 8.75 7.75
N HIS A 127 3.17 8.37 6.47
CA HIS A 127 3.82 9.10 5.38
C HIS A 127 5.34 9.20 5.59
N TRP A 128 5.94 8.07 5.99
CA TRP A 128 7.35 8.01 6.33
C TRP A 128 8.22 8.11 5.07
N CYS A 129 9.18 9.03 5.07
CA CYS A 129 10.09 9.23 3.96
C CYS A 129 11.41 9.82 4.46
N GLY A 130 12.54 9.38 3.91
CA GLY A 130 13.86 9.91 4.30
C GLY A 130 14.23 9.66 5.77
N GLY A 131 13.59 8.69 6.43
CA GLY A 131 13.84 8.37 7.84
C GLY A 131 13.04 9.21 8.84
N ILE A 132 12.10 10.03 8.37
CA ILE A 132 11.24 10.87 9.21
C ILE A 132 9.75 10.68 8.84
N GLU A 133 8.88 10.90 9.83
CA GLU A 133 7.43 10.97 9.64
C GLU A 133 7.06 12.37 9.14
N ALA A 134 6.10 12.46 8.21
CA ALA A 134 5.66 13.75 7.68
C ALA A 134 4.97 14.58 8.77
N THR A 135 5.35 15.85 8.87
CA THR A 135 4.76 16.80 9.82
C THR A 135 3.45 17.39 9.30
N GLU A 136 2.61 17.91 10.19
CA GLU A 136 1.37 18.62 9.82
C GLU A 136 1.63 19.85 8.94
N ASN A 137 2.82 20.47 9.06
CA ASN A 137 3.22 21.60 8.21
C ASN A 137 3.49 21.16 6.77
N GLU A 138 4.04 19.96 6.57
CA GLU A 138 4.33 19.40 5.25
C GLU A 138 3.07 18.81 4.61
N LEU A 139 2.19 18.21 5.43
CA LEU A 139 0.94 17.59 5.01
C LEU A 139 -0.25 18.10 5.85
N PRO A 140 -0.74 19.32 5.58
CA PRO A 140 -1.88 19.86 6.32
C PRO A 140 -3.17 19.12 5.96
N THR A 141 -4.08 19.05 6.94
CA THR A 141 -5.41 18.47 6.76
C THR A 141 -6.25 19.31 5.80
N CYS A 142 -6.97 18.66 4.89
CA CYS A 142 -7.87 19.35 3.96
C CYS A 142 -9.16 19.85 4.61
N PHE A 143 -9.66 19.13 5.61
CA PHE A 143 -10.98 19.36 6.19
C PHE A 143 -10.85 19.30 7.72
N ASN A 144 -11.15 20.41 8.39
CA ASN A 144 -11.05 20.54 9.85
C ASN A 144 -12.41 20.33 10.51
N ARG A 145 -13.10 19.26 10.12
CA ARG A 145 -14.43 18.90 10.64
C ARG A 145 -14.55 17.40 10.82
N ASP A 146 -15.25 17.00 11.89
CA ASP A 146 -15.41 15.59 12.25
C ASP A 146 -16.43 14.88 11.34
N ASP A 147 -17.49 15.59 10.95
CA ASP A 147 -18.48 15.09 9.99
C ASP A 147 -18.18 15.65 8.59
N LEU A 148 -17.99 14.73 7.64
CA LEU A 148 -17.74 15.00 6.23
C LEU A 148 -18.90 14.52 5.35
N SER A 149 -20.04 14.15 5.93
CA SER A 149 -21.20 13.62 5.21
C SER A 149 -21.75 14.60 4.17
N ASP A 150 -21.64 15.89 4.40
CA ASP A 150 -22.06 17.00 3.53
C ASP A 150 -20.98 17.45 2.52
N LEU A 151 -19.78 16.86 2.55
CA LEU A 151 -18.66 17.27 1.69
C LEU A 151 -19.04 17.20 0.22
N THR A 152 -18.88 18.32 -0.49
CA THR A 152 -19.15 18.41 -1.92
C THR A 152 -17.93 17.98 -2.72
N LEU A 153 -18.16 17.53 -3.96
CA LEU A 153 -17.06 17.16 -4.85
C LEU A 153 -16.16 18.37 -5.19
N ASN A 154 -16.75 19.57 -5.29
CA ASN A 154 -16.01 20.80 -5.57
C ASN A 154 -15.05 21.15 -4.42
N GLU A 155 -15.52 21.08 -3.16
CA GLU A 155 -14.65 21.26 -1.99
C GLU A 155 -13.53 20.21 -1.96
N PHE A 156 -13.87 18.96 -2.29
CA PHE A 156 -12.90 17.87 -2.33
C PHE A 156 -11.78 18.11 -3.36
N ILE A 157 -12.12 18.61 -4.54
CA ILE A 157 -11.15 18.94 -5.61
C ILE A 157 -10.38 20.23 -5.28
N ALA A 158 -11.01 21.20 -4.62
CA ALA A 158 -10.41 22.50 -4.32
C ALA A 158 -9.26 22.42 -3.32
N CYS A 159 -9.21 21.39 -2.45
CA CYS A 159 -8.10 21.24 -1.52
C CYS A 159 -6.78 20.90 -2.25
N LYS A 160 -5.81 21.83 -2.18
CA LYS A 160 -4.48 21.66 -2.78
C LYS A 160 -3.66 20.51 -2.17
N HIS A 161 -3.89 20.21 -0.90
CA HIS A 161 -3.17 19.16 -0.15
C HIS A 161 -3.92 17.81 -0.18
N ASN A 162 -4.92 17.67 -1.05
CA ASN A 162 -5.70 16.44 -1.11
C ASN A 162 -4.85 15.26 -1.61
N LEU A 163 -4.51 14.37 -0.69
CA LEU A 163 -3.74 13.16 -0.95
C LEU A 163 -4.44 12.16 -1.88
N ALA A 164 -5.72 12.34 -2.19
CA ALA A 164 -6.39 11.59 -3.26
C ALA A 164 -5.85 11.96 -4.64
N ILE A 165 -5.40 13.20 -4.86
CA ILE A 165 -4.84 13.62 -6.15
C ILE A 165 -3.52 12.87 -6.39
N ASN A 166 -3.39 12.28 -7.58
CA ASN A 166 -2.22 11.50 -8.00
C ASN A 166 -1.76 10.42 -7.01
N ARG A 167 -2.66 9.91 -6.15
CA ARG A 167 -2.35 8.92 -5.12
C ARG A 167 -1.57 7.72 -5.65
N GLN A 168 -1.98 7.16 -6.80
CA GLN A 168 -1.31 6.00 -7.37
C GLN A 168 0.14 6.30 -7.76
N ALA A 169 0.40 7.44 -8.40
CA ALA A 169 1.76 7.83 -8.76
C ALA A 169 2.60 8.10 -7.51
N ARG A 170 2.09 8.90 -6.56
CA ARG A 170 2.77 9.20 -5.30
C ARG A 170 3.12 7.93 -4.51
N MET A 171 2.17 7.01 -4.37
CA MET A 171 2.39 5.80 -3.57
C MET A 171 3.30 4.76 -4.23
N LEU A 172 3.54 4.86 -5.55
CA LEU A 172 4.42 3.95 -6.28
C LEU A 172 5.81 4.54 -6.51
N SER A 173 5.95 5.86 -6.44
CA SER A 173 7.23 6.54 -6.59
C SER A 173 8.08 6.43 -5.34
N ASP A 174 9.39 6.47 -5.53
CA ASP A 174 10.31 6.83 -4.47
C ASP A 174 10.27 8.35 -4.23
N LEU A 175 9.67 8.77 -3.12
CA LEU A 175 9.49 10.17 -2.75
C LEU A 175 10.80 10.84 -2.30
N ALA A 176 11.83 10.06 -1.93
CA ALA A 176 13.13 10.64 -1.57
C ALA A 176 13.76 11.40 -2.75
N LEU A 177 13.46 10.98 -3.99
CA LEU A 177 13.95 11.63 -5.22
C LEU A 177 13.48 13.08 -5.38
N VAL A 178 12.40 13.46 -4.69
CA VAL A 178 11.85 14.83 -4.74
C VAL A 178 11.96 15.55 -3.40
N GLY A 179 12.76 15.04 -2.45
CA GLY A 179 12.85 15.62 -1.11
C GLY A 179 11.62 15.33 -0.25
N CYS A 180 10.99 14.16 -0.42
CA CYS A 180 9.85 13.71 0.35
C CYS A 180 8.65 14.69 0.26
N TYR A 181 8.12 15.11 1.41
CA TYR A 181 6.96 16.01 1.50
C TYR A 181 7.36 17.49 1.60
N ASN A 182 8.63 17.80 1.89
CA ASN A 182 9.20 19.16 1.89
C ASN A 182 10.07 19.39 0.65
N SER A 183 9.42 19.37 -0.51
CA SER A 183 10.11 19.46 -1.80
C SER A 183 10.46 20.91 -2.14
N SER A 184 11.73 21.19 -2.40
CA SER A 184 12.18 22.44 -3.02
C SER A 184 12.17 22.39 -4.55
N VAL A 185 11.74 21.26 -5.14
CA VAL A 185 11.71 21.04 -6.59
C VAL A 185 10.49 21.76 -7.19
N PRO A 186 10.63 22.46 -8.34
CA PRO A 186 9.50 23.01 -9.07
C PRO A 186 8.43 21.96 -9.34
N LYS A 187 7.15 22.38 -9.32
CA LYS A 187 6.02 21.44 -9.39
C LYS A 187 6.05 20.54 -10.64
N GLU A 188 6.35 21.11 -11.80
CA GLU A 188 6.37 20.40 -13.08
C GLU A 188 7.45 19.31 -13.11
N ASP A 189 8.65 19.66 -12.66
CA ASP A 189 9.78 18.72 -12.53
C ASP A 189 9.46 17.64 -11.50
N ARG A 190 8.89 18.04 -10.35
CA ARG A 190 8.46 17.11 -9.30
C ARG A 190 7.45 16.09 -9.82
N ASP A 191 6.43 16.55 -10.54
CA ASP A 191 5.39 15.69 -11.10
C ASP A 191 5.98 14.71 -12.14
N LEU A 192 6.94 15.18 -12.95
CA LEU A 192 7.64 14.33 -13.92
C LEU A 192 8.53 13.28 -13.25
N ILE A 193 9.27 13.65 -12.20
CA ILE A 193 10.11 12.73 -11.43
C ILE A 193 9.24 11.68 -10.74
N ILE A 194 8.14 12.08 -10.10
CA ILE A 194 7.19 11.16 -9.46
C ILE A 194 6.61 10.19 -10.48
N LEU A 195 6.15 10.69 -11.64
CA LEU A 195 5.58 9.84 -12.69
C LEU A 195 6.61 8.84 -13.23
N THR A 196 7.84 9.29 -13.47
CA THR A 196 8.93 8.46 -14.01
C THR A 196 9.34 7.39 -12.99
N SER A 197 9.49 7.78 -11.72
CA SER A 197 9.80 6.87 -10.62
C SER A 197 8.70 5.82 -10.43
N ALA A 198 7.43 6.24 -10.41
CA ALA A 198 6.29 5.33 -10.31
C ALA A 198 6.25 4.31 -11.44
N LYS A 199 6.46 4.74 -12.71
CA LYS A 199 6.53 3.84 -13.86
C LYS A 199 7.69 2.84 -13.74
N ASN A 200 8.86 3.31 -13.35
CA ASN A 200 10.04 2.47 -13.19
C ASN A 200 9.85 1.43 -12.07
N ASN A 201 9.29 1.83 -10.93
CA ASN A 201 9.02 0.91 -9.83
C ASN A 201 7.95 -0.11 -10.22
N LEU A 202 6.89 0.33 -10.91
CA LEU A 202 5.84 -0.55 -11.42
C LEU A 202 6.38 -1.58 -12.42
N HIS A 203 7.31 -1.19 -13.30
CA HIS A 203 7.97 -2.11 -14.24
C HIS A 203 8.87 -3.14 -13.54
N LYS A 204 9.40 -2.81 -12.35
CA LYS A 204 10.17 -3.73 -11.51
C LYS A 204 9.29 -4.63 -10.63
N MET A 205 8.01 -4.31 -10.47
CA MET A 205 7.07 -5.16 -9.75
C MET A 205 6.84 -6.47 -10.49
N SER A 206 6.50 -7.50 -9.73
CA SER A 206 6.37 -8.86 -10.28
C SER A 206 5.05 -9.04 -11.01
N PHE A 207 3.99 -8.47 -10.44
CA PHE A 207 2.65 -8.52 -11.01
C PHE A 207 1.93 -7.22 -10.73
N LEU A 208 1.18 -6.78 -11.74
CA LEU A 208 0.25 -5.69 -11.68
C LEU A 208 -1.15 -6.24 -11.93
N VAL A 209 -2.09 -5.88 -11.07
CA VAL A 209 -3.49 -6.23 -11.26
C VAL A 209 -4.29 -4.97 -11.51
N TYR A 210 -5.17 -4.98 -12.51
CA TYR A 210 -6.04 -3.86 -12.79
C TYR A 210 -7.47 -4.16 -12.31
N GLN A 211 -8.07 -3.25 -11.54
CA GLN A 211 -9.29 -3.47 -10.77
C GLN A 211 -10.46 -4.01 -11.60
N ASN A 212 -10.61 -3.55 -12.84
CA ASN A 212 -11.69 -4.02 -13.71
C ASN A 212 -11.61 -5.54 -13.97
N PHE A 213 -10.42 -6.14 -13.83
CA PHE A 213 -10.21 -7.57 -14.00
C PHE A 213 -10.33 -8.38 -12.70
N LEU A 214 -10.43 -7.74 -11.52
CA LEU A 214 -10.63 -8.47 -10.25
C LEU A 214 -11.93 -9.29 -10.25
N LYS A 215 -12.96 -8.84 -10.98
CA LYS A 215 -14.22 -9.58 -11.11
C LYS A 215 -14.03 -10.96 -11.75
N TYR A 216 -12.98 -11.15 -12.54
CA TYR A 216 -12.67 -12.41 -13.20
C TYR A 216 -11.72 -13.30 -12.38
N LEU A 217 -11.04 -12.77 -11.35
CA LEU A 217 -10.18 -13.58 -10.48
C LEU A 217 -10.98 -14.64 -9.72
N SER A 218 -12.20 -14.32 -9.28
CA SER A 218 -13.07 -15.33 -8.63
C SER A 218 -13.53 -16.45 -9.57
N ILE A 219 -13.42 -16.26 -10.88
CA ILE A 219 -13.77 -17.25 -11.91
C ILE A 219 -12.55 -18.12 -12.24
N CYS A 220 -11.34 -17.55 -12.26
CA CYS A 220 -10.12 -18.28 -12.63
C CYS A 220 -9.44 -19.02 -11.45
N LEU A 221 -9.73 -18.63 -10.21
CA LEU A 221 -9.16 -19.25 -9.00
C LEU A 221 -9.98 -20.43 -8.46
N LYS A 222 -11.08 -20.81 -9.13
CA LYS A 222 -11.91 -21.96 -8.79
C LYS A 222 -11.71 -23.10 -9.76
#